data_AF-A0A7Y2UVJ4-F1
#
_entry.id   AF-A0A7Y2UVJ4-F1
#
_cell.length_a   1.000
_cell.length_b   1.000
_cell.length_c   1.000
_cell.angle_alpha   90.00
_cell.angle_beta   90.00
_cell.angle_gamma   90.00
#
_symmetry.space_group_name_H-M   'P 1'
#
loop_
_entity.id
_entity.type
_entity.pdbx_description
1 polymer ?
#
loop_
_entity_poly.entity_id
_entity_poly.type
_entity_poly.pdbx_seq_one_letter_code
_entity_poly.pdbx_strand_id
1 'polypeptide(L)'
;MIQTGFDTRPIEMQPMWLITYQAPAEDIDRVFDAICATTPLVHGNTDHNGYRAPGGQEYYRPREGTPTGAEEELRRRPGVDEMRFFLPRVESVLDAVIEAIYKVHSYYEPVIIVQEVLRSQRKGLDDSNNPHRWWNKGGDWKAAT
;
A
#
# COMPACT_ATOMS: atom_id res chain seq x y z
N MET A 1 -8.28 -21.45 1.71
CA MET A 1 -7.58 -20.57 2.67
C MET A 1 -6.09 -20.82 2.52
N ILE A 2 -5.35 -19.89 1.92
CA ILE A 2 -3.88 -20.00 1.83
C ILE A 2 -3.32 -19.27 3.05
N GLN A 3 -3.30 -19.98 4.19
CA GLN A 3 -2.85 -19.42 5.47
C GLN A 3 -1.36 -19.61 5.70
N THR A 4 -0.77 -20.64 5.09
CA THR A 4 0.64 -20.98 5.24
C THR A 4 1.40 -20.63 3.98
N GLY A 5 2.58 -20.04 4.15
CA GLY A 5 3.52 -19.80 3.06
C GLY A 5 4.02 -21.10 2.42
N PHE A 6 4.70 -20.98 1.29
CA PHE A 6 5.35 -22.11 0.63
C PHE A 6 6.56 -21.67 -0.18
N ASP A 7 7.37 -22.65 -0.54
CA ASP A 7 8.61 -22.44 -1.25
C ASP A 7 8.54 -22.87 -2.71
N THR A 8 9.16 -22.05 -3.55
CA THR A 8 9.68 -22.46 -4.86
C THR A 8 11.21 -22.44 -4.81
N ARG A 9 11.87 -22.84 -5.91
CA ARG A 9 13.33 -22.73 -6.01
C ARG A 9 13.82 -21.28 -5.82
N PRO A 10 13.33 -20.26 -6.55
CA PRO A 10 13.83 -18.89 -6.42
C PRO A 10 13.11 -18.02 -5.38
N ILE A 11 11.88 -18.38 -5.00
CA ILE A 11 10.96 -17.51 -4.26
C ILE A 11 10.39 -18.24 -3.05
N GLU A 12 10.32 -17.56 -1.92
CA GLU A 12 9.46 -17.88 -0.78
C GLU A 12 8.15 -17.08 -0.92
N MET A 13 7.00 -17.72 -0.77
CA MET A 13 5.69 -17.08 -0.72
C MET A 13 5.28 -16.91 0.74
N GLN A 14 5.31 -15.68 1.26
CA GLN A 14 5.14 -15.38 2.68
C GLN A 14 3.71 -14.93 2.99
N PRO A 15 3.09 -15.42 4.09
CA PRO A 15 1.82 -14.92 4.56
C PRO A 15 1.99 -13.50 5.12
N MET A 16 1.25 -12.55 4.53
CA MET A 16 1.29 -11.13 4.88
C MET A 16 -0.13 -10.58 4.99
N TRP A 17 -0.25 -9.36 5.49
CA TRP A 17 -1.40 -8.51 5.23
C TRP A 17 -1.08 -7.57 4.07
N LEU A 18 -1.99 -7.48 3.11
CA LEU A 18 -2.05 -6.38 2.15
C LEU A 18 -2.93 -5.30 2.77
N ILE A 19 -2.35 -4.14 2.98
CA ILE A 19 -3.04 -2.95 3.46
C ILE A 19 -3.30 -2.06 2.27
N THR A 20 -4.54 -1.59 2.17
CA THR A 20 -4.97 -0.63 1.17
C THR A 20 -5.63 0.54 1.89
N TYR A 21 -5.25 1.77 1.55
CA TYR A 21 -6.02 2.95 1.93
C TYR A 21 -6.32 3.82 0.71
N GLN A 22 -7.44 4.52 0.76
CA GLN A 22 -7.87 5.45 -0.28
C GLN A 22 -7.84 6.87 0.27
N ALA A 23 -7.16 7.77 -0.43
CA ALA A 23 -6.99 9.15 0.01
C ALA A 23 -7.01 10.13 -1.17
N PRO A 24 -7.32 11.42 -0.93
CA PRO A 24 -6.93 12.48 -1.83
C PRO A 24 -5.50 12.34 -2.37
N ALA A 25 -5.29 12.58 -3.66
CA ALA A 25 -3.95 12.54 -4.25
C ALA A 25 -2.93 13.43 -3.52
N GLU A 26 -3.38 14.54 -2.94
CA GLU A 26 -2.60 15.48 -2.13
C GLU A 26 -2.24 14.97 -0.71
N ASP A 27 -2.94 13.95 -0.21
CA ASP A 27 -2.67 13.35 1.11
C ASP A 27 -1.78 12.11 1.03
N ILE A 28 -1.75 11.42 -0.11
CA ILE A 28 -1.13 10.10 -0.26
C ILE A 28 0.28 10.08 0.32
N ASP A 29 1.14 11.01 -0.08
CA ASP A 29 2.55 10.98 0.28
C ASP A 29 2.74 11.28 1.78
N ARG A 30 2.00 12.25 2.33
CA ARG A 30 2.03 12.57 3.77
C ARG A 30 1.54 11.41 4.65
N VAL A 31 0.51 10.70 4.21
CA VAL A 31 0.02 9.49 4.89
C VAL A 31 1.07 8.37 4.80
N PHE A 32 1.67 8.19 3.63
CA PHE A 32 2.69 7.16 3.41
C PHE A 32 3.96 7.41 4.25
N ASP A 33 4.39 8.67 4.38
CA ASP A 33 5.51 9.05 5.25
C ASP A 33 5.23 8.72 6.73
N ALA A 34 4.01 8.96 7.21
CA ALA A 34 3.62 8.62 8.58
C ALA A 34 3.62 7.10 8.84
N ILE A 35 3.21 6.31 7.84
CA ILE A 35 3.32 4.85 7.88
C ILE A 35 4.80 4.44 7.95
N CYS A 36 5.65 5.01 7.09
CA CYS A 36 7.07 4.67 7.02
C CYS A 36 7.84 5.04 8.30
N ALA A 37 7.42 6.10 9.00
CA ALA A 37 7.93 6.45 10.32
C ALA A 37 7.58 5.41 11.40
N THR A 38 6.53 4.61 11.20
CA THR A 38 6.07 3.56 12.11
C THR A 38 6.68 2.20 11.78
N THR A 39 6.84 1.90 10.49
CA THR A 39 7.42 0.65 10.00
C THR A 39 8.12 0.88 8.67
N PRO A 40 9.33 0.32 8.45
CA PRO A 40 10.13 0.63 7.27
C PRO A 40 9.58 0.06 5.96
N LEU A 41 8.57 -0.82 5.98
CA LEU A 41 8.01 -1.45 4.78
C LEU A 41 9.08 -2.14 3.89
N VAL A 42 9.94 -2.94 4.52
CA VAL A 42 11.05 -3.63 3.84
C VAL A 42 10.54 -4.71 2.87
N HIS A 43 11.13 -4.75 1.68
CA HIS A 43 11.01 -5.84 0.71
C HIS A 43 12.39 -6.19 0.15
N GLY A 44 12.99 -7.28 0.62
CA GLY A 44 14.34 -7.65 0.20
C GLY A 44 15.36 -6.58 0.61
N ASN A 45 15.98 -5.92 -0.37
CA ASN A 45 17.00 -4.90 -0.14
C ASN A 45 16.47 -3.46 -0.28
N THR A 46 15.17 -3.26 -0.40
CA THR A 46 14.53 -1.94 -0.45
C THR A 46 13.62 -1.75 0.76
N ASP A 47 13.44 -0.52 1.18
CA ASP A 47 12.45 -0.09 2.18
C ASP A 47 11.47 0.92 1.54
N HIS A 48 10.52 1.44 2.32
CA HIS A 48 9.49 2.37 1.85
C HIS A 48 8.70 1.84 0.65
N ASN A 49 8.44 0.53 0.60
CA ASN A 49 7.78 -0.09 -0.53
C ASN A 49 6.26 0.09 -0.46
N GLY A 50 5.71 0.77 -1.46
CA GLY A 50 4.28 0.92 -1.68
C GLY A 50 3.95 0.93 -3.17
N TYR A 51 2.69 0.71 -3.49
CA TYR A 51 2.16 0.82 -4.85
C TYR A 51 0.96 1.75 -4.86
N ARG A 52 1.07 2.86 -5.59
CA ARG A 52 0.01 3.84 -5.81
C ARG A 52 -0.72 3.54 -7.11
N ALA A 53 -2.04 3.36 -7.04
CA ALA A 53 -2.93 3.33 -8.19
C ALA A 53 -3.70 4.66 -8.25
N PRO A 54 -3.35 5.57 -9.17
CA PRO A 54 -3.95 6.89 -9.22
C PRO A 54 -5.28 6.93 -9.99
N GLY A 55 -6.03 8.02 -9.81
CA GLY A 55 -7.12 8.41 -10.70
C GLY A 55 -8.49 7.80 -10.39
N GLY A 56 -8.71 7.38 -9.14
CA GLY A 56 -10.02 6.93 -8.68
C GLY A 56 -11.05 8.07 -8.61
N GLN A 57 -12.32 7.66 -8.71
CA GLN A 57 -13.49 8.50 -8.57
C GLN A 57 -14.33 7.97 -7.40
N GLU A 58 -14.44 8.76 -6.34
CA GLU A 58 -15.22 8.41 -5.16
C GLU A 58 -16.66 8.96 -5.28
N TYR A 59 -17.62 8.20 -4.75
CA TYR A 59 -19.03 8.53 -4.73
C TYR A 59 -19.57 8.42 -3.31
N TYR A 60 -20.17 9.48 -2.80
CA TYR A 60 -20.81 9.47 -1.49
C TYR A 60 -21.88 10.55 -1.39
N ARG A 61 -22.86 10.36 -0.50
CA ARG A 61 -23.83 11.39 -0.13
C ARG A 61 -23.74 11.60 1.38
N PRO A 62 -23.35 12.79 1.84
CA PRO A 62 -23.35 13.11 3.27
C PRO A 62 -24.71 12.85 3.92
N ARG A 63 -24.71 12.19 5.07
CA ARG A 63 -25.90 11.97 5.89
C ARG A 63 -25.87 12.87 7.12
N GLU A 64 -26.98 12.90 7.87
CA GLU A 64 -27.02 13.54 9.17
C GLU A 64 -25.90 12.98 10.08
N GLY A 65 -25.22 13.86 10.81
CA GLY A 65 -24.06 13.52 11.63
C GLY A 65 -22.70 13.62 10.92
N THR A 66 -22.66 13.81 9.60
CA THR A 66 -21.40 14.12 8.91
C THR A 66 -20.97 15.57 9.17
N PRO A 67 -19.66 15.91 9.16
CA PRO A 67 -19.18 17.27 9.46
C PRO A 67 -19.74 18.37 8.57
N THR A 68 -20.16 18.04 7.34
CA THR A 68 -20.75 18.99 6.39
C THR A 68 -22.28 19.05 6.44
N GLY A 69 -22.92 18.28 7.33
CA GLY A 69 -24.37 18.11 7.35
C GLY A 69 -24.89 17.17 6.26
N ALA A 70 -26.18 16.83 6.36
CA ALA A 70 -26.85 15.99 5.38
C ALA A 70 -27.03 16.73 4.05
N GLU A 71 -26.91 16.00 2.94
CA GLU A 71 -27.17 16.51 1.61
C GLU A 71 -28.09 15.55 0.85
N GLU A 72 -28.88 16.07 -0.09
CA GLU A 72 -29.70 15.26 -0.98
C GLU A 72 -28.90 14.71 -2.17
N GLU A 73 -27.90 15.48 -2.61
CA GLU A 73 -27.17 15.22 -3.85
C GLU A 73 -25.98 14.28 -3.65
N LEU A 74 -25.73 13.44 -4.66
CA LEU A 74 -24.56 12.57 -4.71
C LEU A 74 -23.31 13.38 -5.06
N ARG A 75 -22.32 13.38 -4.16
CA ARG A 75 -20.99 13.91 -4.45
C ARG A 75 -20.18 12.93 -5.29
N ARG A 76 -19.36 13.50 -6.17
CA ARG A 76 -18.44 12.78 -7.05
C ARG A 76 -17.07 13.42 -6.90
N ARG A 77 -16.16 12.79 -6.16
CA ARG A 77 -14.82 13.33 -5.91
C ARG A 77 -13.78 12.65 -6.82
N PRO A 78 -13.22 13.37 -7.82
CA PRO A 78 -12.11 12.85 -8.61
C PRO A 78 -10.79 12.94 -7.82
N GLY A 79 -9.74 12.27 -8.31
CA GLY A 79 -8.40 12.39 -7.73
C GLY A 79 -8.25 11.69 -6.39
N VAL A 80 -8.99 10.60 -6.20
CA VAL A 80 -8.82 9.71 -5.05
C VAL A 80 -7.93 8.57 -5.49
N ASP A 81 -6.78 8.45 -4.85
CA ASP A 81 -5.79 7.45 -5.18
C ASP A 81 -5.84 6.32 -4.16
N GLU A 82 -5.44 5.12 -4.60
CA GLU A 82 -5.33 3.96 -3.74
C GLU A 82 -3.86 3.63 -3.51
N MET A 83 -3.43 3.60 -2.25
CA MET A 83 -2.09 3.17 -1.86
C MET A 83 -2.15 1.78 -1.25
N ARG A 84 -1.22 0.91 -1.68
CA ARG A 84 -1.12 -0.49 -1.27
C ARG A 84 0.27 -0.81 -0.76
N PHE A 85 0.36 -1.48 0.38
CA PHE A 85 1.62 -1.98 0.92
C PHE A 85 1.41 -3.25 1.74
N PHE A 86 2.50 -3.92 2.10
CA PHE A 86 2.44 -5.18 2.82
C PHE A 86 2.97 -5.04 4.25
N LEU A 87 2.29 -5.67 5.20
CA LEU A 87 2.73 -5.81 6.58
C LEU A 87 2.88 -7.28 6.97
N PRO A 88 3.86 -7.63 7.82
CA PRO A 88 3.86 -8.93 8.46
C PRO A 88 2.58 -9.09 9.28
N ARG A 89 2.11 -10.33 9.47
CA ARG A 89 0.91 -10.62 10.28
C ARG A 89 1.20 -10.49 11.78
N VAL A 90 1.51 -9.27 12.21
CA VAL A 90 1.83 -8.87 13.59
C VAL A 90 0.86 -7.76 13.98
N GLU A 91 -0.15 -8.09 14.80
CA GLU A 91 -1.28 -7.21 15.10
C GLU A 91 -0.84 -5.84 15.62
N SER A 92 0.14 -5.78 16.53
CA SER A 92 0.64 -4.51 17.05
C SER A 92 1.24 -3.58 15.98
N VAL A 93 1.81 -4.13 14.90
CA VAL A 93 2.30 -3.33 13.77
C VAL A 93 1.13 -2.83 12.93
N LEU A 94 0.11 -3.67 12.71
CA LEU A 94 -1.11 -3.25 12.01
C LEU A 94 -1.83 -2.14 12.76
N ASP A 95 -2.00 -2.28 14.08
CA ASP A 95 -2.63 -1.28 14.94
C ASP A 95 -1.90 0.06 14.83
N ALA A 96 -0.58 0.05 14.99
CA ALA A 96 0.24 1.26 14.90
C ALA A 96 0.14 1.93 13.52
N VAL A 97 0.06 1.14 12.45
CA VAL A 97 -0.11 1.65 11.09
C VAL A 97 -1.51 2.25 10.87
N ILE A 98 -2.57 1.61 11.36
CA ILE A 98 -3.94 2.13 11.26
C ILE A 98 -4.05 3.47 12.02
N GLU A 99 -3.49 3.54 13.23
CA GLU A 99 -3.40 4.76 14.02
C GLU A 99 -2.63 5.86 13.28
N ALA A 100 -1.49 5.53 12.66
CA ALA A 100 -0.69 6.47 11.89
C ALA A 100 -1.45 7.02 10.67
N ILE A 101 -2.15 6.15 9.93
CA ILE A 101 -3.01 6.56 8.81
C ILE A 101 -4.08 7.51 9.31
N TYR A 102 -4.86 7.10 10.31
CA TYR A 102 -5.99 7.87 10.84
C TYR A 102 -5.55 9.27 11.32
N LYS A 103 -4.45 9.34 12.06
CA LYS A 103 -3.94 10.57 12.66
C LYS A 103 -3.68 11.68 11.65
N VAL A 104 -3.24 11.33 10.44
CA VAL A 104 -2.85 12.32 9.42
C VAL A 104 -3.81 12.38 8.23
N HIS A 105 -4.76 11.47 8.10
CA HIS A 105 -5.73 11.51 7.00
C HIS A 105 -6.65 12.74 7.08
N SER A 106 -7.01 13.33 5.93
CA SER A 106 -8.03 14.41 5.90
C SER A 106 -9.47 13.93 6.10
N TYR A 107 -9.72 12.63 5.99
CA TYR A 107 -11.07 12.08 6.09
C TYR A 107 -11.33 11.74 7.55
N TYR A 108 -12.50 12.13 8.06
CA TYR A 108 -12.91 11.75 9.42
C TYR A 108 -13.19 10.25 9.55
N GLU A 109 -13.48 9.58 8.42
CA GLU A 109 -13.68 8.14 8.30
C GLU A 109 -12.89 7.62 7.08
N PRO A 110 -11.57 7.35 7.24
CA PRO A 110 -10.74 6.88 6.14
C PRO A 110 -11.07 5.44 5.74
N VAL A 111 -11.08 5.16 4.44
CA VAL A 111 -11.22 3.79 3.93
C VAL A 111 -9.88 3.07 4.07
N ILE A 112 -9.82 2.07 4.96
CA ILE A 112 -8.66 1.21 5.18
C ILE A 112 -9.13 -0.24 5.06
N ILE A 113 -8.46 -1.03 4.22
CA ILE A 113 -8.79 -2.43 3.93
C ILE A 113 -7.58 -3.30 4.29
N VAL A 114 -7.84 -4.40 4.99
CA VAL A 114 -6.83 -5.41 5.36
C VAL A 114 -7.20 -6.73 4.70
N GLN A 115 -6.28 -7.29 3.91
CA GLN A 115 -6.49 -8.58 3.26
C GLN A 115 -5.37 -9.56 3.61
N GLU A 116 -5.73 -10.80 3.91
CA GLU A 116 -4.76 -11.88 4.00
C GLU A 116 -4.26 -12.30 2.61
N VAL A 117 -2.95 -12.25 2.40
CA VAL A 117 -2.32 -12.60 1.12
C VAL A 117 -1.08 -13.46 1.31
N LEU A 118 -0.60 -14.05 0.21
CA LEU A 118 0.79 -14.47 0.07
C LEU A 118 1.55 -13.47 -0.81
N ARG A 119 2.73 -13.05 -0.36
CA ARG A 119 3.60 -12.10 -1.07
C ARG A 119 4.97 -12.74 -1.29
N SER A 120 5.53 -12.58 -2.48
CA SER A 120 6.80 -13.20 -2.85
C SER A 120 8.00 -12.51 -2.19
N GLN A 121 9.02 -13.29 -1.84
CA GLN A 121 10.36 -12.82 -1.48
C GLN A 121 11.41 -13.66 -2.18
N ARG A 122 12.44 -13.02 -2.75
CA ARG A 122 13.55 -13.74 -3.40
C ARG A 122 14.42 -14.46 -2.35
N LYS A 123 14.94 -15.64 -2.71
CA LYS A 123 15.91 -16.40 -1.91
C LYS A 123 17.38 -16.03 -2.16
N GLY A 124 17.64 -14.97 -2.92
CA GLY A 124 19.01 -14.51 -3.16
C GLY A 124 19.85 -15.41 -4.08
N LEU A 125 19.24 -16.31 -4.87
CA LEU A 125 19.99 -17.12 -5.85
C LEU A 125 20.73 -16.23 -6.85
N ASP A 126 21.91 -16.68 -7.30
CA ASP A 126 22.64 -16.03 -8.39
C ASP A 126 21.85 -16.16 -9.70
N ASP A 127 21.41 -15.00 -10.19
CA ASP A 127 20.69 -14.82 -11.44
C ASP A 127 21.39 -13.79 -12.33
N SER A 128 22.69 -13.57 -12.12
CA SER A 128 23.53 -12.63 -12.86
C SER A 128 23.47 -12.83 -14.38
N ASN A 129 23.37 -14.08 -14.84
CA ASN A 129 23.32 -14.43 -16.27
C ASN A 129 21.89 -14.55 -16.84
N ASN A 130 20.84 -14.22 -16.08
CA ASN A 130 19.47 -14.33 -16.58
C ASN A 130 19.17 -13.20 -17.60
N PRO A 131 18.88 -13.50 -18.88
CA PRO A 131 18.72 -12.49 -19.93
C PRO A 131 17.43 -11.65 -19.77
N HIS A 132 16.53 -12.04 -18.88
CA HIS A 132 15.31 -11.29 -18.60
C HIS A 132 15.51 -10.22 -17.51
N ARG A 133 16.64 -10.21 -16.80
CA ARG A 133 16.90 -9.20 -15.77
C ARG A 133 17.11 -7.83 -16.39
N TRP A 134 16.47 -6.84 -15.80
CA TRP A 134 16.55 -5.48 -16.31
C TRP A 134 18.00 -5.00 -16.34
N TRP A 135 18.86 -5.33 -15.38
CA TRP A 135 20.27 -4.89 -15.38
C TRP A 135 21.12 -5.52 -16.49
N ASN A 136 20.65 -6.62 -17.09
CA ASN A 136 21.25 -7.25 -18.26
C ASN A 136 20.67 -6.70 -19.57
N LYS A 137 19.72 -5.76 -19.49
CA LYS A 137 19.15 -4.99 -20.59
C LYS A 137 19.60 -3.55 -20.41
N GLY A 138 20.06 -2.85 -21.44
CA GLY A 138 20.65 -1.50 -21.29
C GLY A 138 19.65 -0.37 -21.00
N GLY A 139 18.75 -0.49 -20.02
CA GLY A 139 17.56 0.35 -19.88
C GLY A 139 17.65 1.61 -18.99
N ASP A 140 16.49 2.23 -18.86
CA ASP A 140 16.13 3.65 -18.74
C ASP A 140 15.93 4.18 -17.31
N TRP A 141 15.85 3.32 -16.31
CA TRP A 141 15.58 3.64 -14.90
C TRP A 141 16.73 4.32 -14.13
N LYS A 142 17.84 4.70 -14.79
CA LYS A 142 18.96 5.41 -14.15
C LYS A 142 18.70 6.89 -13.91
N ALA A 143 17.60 7.44 -14.43
CA ALA A 143 17.19 8.81 -14.15
C ALA A 143 16.25 8.81 -12.94
N ALA A 144 16.78 9.13 -11.76
CA ALA A 144 15.94 9.72 -10.72
C ALA A 144 15.59 11.13 -11.21
N THR A 145 14.36 11.32 -11.67
CA THR A 145 13.76 12.66 -11.83
C THR A 145 13.30 13.18 -10.49
#